data_AF-A0A0P4VY74-F1
#
_entry.id   AF-A0A0P4VY74-F1
#
_cell.length_a   1.000
_cell.length_b   1.000
_cell.length_c   1.000
_cell.angle_alpha   90.00
_cell.angle_beta   90.00
_cell.angle_gamma   90.00
#
_symmetry.space_group_name_H-M   'P 1'
#
loop_
_entity.id
_entity.type
_entity.pdbx_description
1 polymer ?
#
loop_
_entity_poly.entity_id
_entity_poly.type
_entity_poly.pdbx_seq_one_letter_code
_entity_poly.pdbx_strand_id
1 'polypeptide(L)'
;MVEMMLGEQSANKLRSIPLADNTVGKRISDISDDLCDQLTDVLKYSHFGLQVDETTDVVKDAHLITYVRYISANEIKEDLLFCKPIVGRATAVEVFNMIDSFFNEHGISRENCVGLCTDGAQSMAGRHAGVQTLVREKAPHALWTHCMLPRQALASGSMSEELGNLLKDVARVVNYIKNSPLKGRLLAQLCKDFGAEHTALLYYCESHWLSRGKVLQRVYELRNEIATFLCENKNKDLLT
;
A
#
# COMPACT_ATOMS: atom_id res chain seq x y z
N MET A 1 -6.95 -24.69 28.41
CA MET A 1 -7.06 -24.75 29.88
C MET A 1 -8.51 -24.62 30.35
N VAL A 2 -9.24 -23.54 30.03
CA VAL A 2 -10.65 -23.35 30.43
C VAL A 2 -11.60 -24.41 29.86
N GLU A 3 -11.42 -24.80 28.59
CA GLU A 3 -12.23 -25.86 27.96
C GLU A 3 -12.06 -27.22 28.65
N MET A 4 -10.83 -27.58 28.99
CA MET A 4 -10.55 -28.81 29.75
C MET A 4 -11.07 -28.76 31.20
N MET A 5 -11.09 -27.58 31.83
CA MET A 5 -11.46 -27.44 33.25
C MET A 5 -12.94 -27.19 33.48
N LEU A 6 -13.61 -26.46 32.58
CA LEU A 6 -14.96 -25.89 32.78
C LEU A 6 -15.91 -26.18 31.61
N GLY A 7 -15.47 -26.98 30.63
CA GLY A 7 -16.26 -27.39 29.47
C GLY A 7 -16.34 -26.34 28.36
N GLU A 8 -16.82 -26.79 27.21
CA GLU A 8 -16.85 -26.05 25.95
C GLU A 8 -17.74 -24.80 26.02
N GLN A 9 -18.89 -24.87 26.70
CA GLN A 9 -19.79 -23.72 26.88
C GLN A 9 -19.12 -22.57 27.64
N SER A 10 -18.35 -22.87 28.69
CA SER A 10 -17.65 -21.87 29.49
C SER A 10 -16.49 -21.25 28.70
N ALA A 11 -15.77 -22.06 27.93
CA ALA A 11 -14.73 -21.57 27.03
C ALA A 11 -15.29 -20.65 25.94
N ASN A 12 -16.43 -21.00 25.35
CA ASN A 12 -17.09 -20.18 24.33
C ASN A 12 -17.59 -18.84 24.90
N LYS A 13 -18.14 -18.83 26.12
CA LYS A 13 -18.48 -17.58 26.82
C LYS A 13 -17.24 -16.71 27.06
N LEU A 14 -16.13 -17.30 27.51
CA LEU A 14 -14.89 -16.55 27.72
C LEU A 14 -14.34 -15.95 26.41
N ARG A 15 -14.39 -16.70 25.30
CA ARG A 15 -13.99 -16.21 23.97
C ARG A 15 -14.84 -15.05 23.46
N SER A 16 -16.08 -14.93 23.93
CA SER A 16 -16.98 -13.83 23.57
C SER A 16 -16.70 -12.53 24.31
N ILE A 17 -15.86 -12.56 25.35
CA ILE A 17 -15.48 -11.36 26.11
C ILE A 17 -14.44 -10.59 25.28
N PRO A 18 -14.71 -9.33 24.90
CA PRO A 18 -13.74 -8.52 24.18
C PRO A 18 -12.52 -8.26 25.06
N LEU A 19 -11.34 -8.30 24.44
CA LEU A 19 -10.11 -7.89 25.10
C LEU A 19 -10.10 -6.36 25.27
N ALA A 20 -9.56 -5.89 26.39
CA ALA A 20 -9.33 -4.46 26.58
C ALA A 20 -8.31 -3.93 25.56
N ASP A 21 -8.47 -2.68 25.14
CA ASP A 21 -7.62 -2.02 24.15
C ASP A 21 -6.13 -2.15 24.47
N ASN A 22 -5.74 -1.97 25.75
CA ASN A 22 -4.35 -2.14 26.19
C ASN A 22 -3.81 -3.56 26.00
N THR A 23 -4.68 -4.58 26.11
CA THR A 23 -4.29 -5.99 25.89
C THR A 23 -4.11 -6.26 24.41
N VAL A 24 -5.02 -5.73 23.57
CA VAL A 24 -4.88 -5.82 22.11
C VAL A 24 -3.62 -5.10 21.64
N GLY A 25 -3.37 -3.89 22.13
CA GLY A 25 -2.18 -3.12 21.82
C GLY A 25 -0.88 -3.86 22.15
N LYS A 26 -0.76 -4.39 23.38
CA LYS A 26 0.39 -5.21 23.77
C LYS A 26 0.59 -6.42 22.86
N ARG A 27 -0.49 -7.15 22.57
CA ARG A 27 -0.41 -8.31 21.65
C ARG A 27 0.07 -7.92 20.26
N ILE A 28 -0.36 -6.76 19.74
CA ILE A 28 0.11 -6.26 18.44
C ILE A 28 1.61 -5.96 18.51
N SER A 29 2.08 -5.30 19.57
CA SER A 29 3.51 -5.04 19.78
C SER A 29 4.32 -6.33 19.89
N ASP A 30 3.89 -7.28 20.72
CA ASP A 30 4.60 -8.56 20.91
C ASP A 30 4.72 -9.33 19.58
N ILE A 31 3.66 -9.34 18.76
CA ILE A 31 3.69 -9.96 17.43
C ILE A 31 4.61 -9.19 16.49
N SER A 32 4.58 -7.85 16.52
CA SER A 32 5.45 -7.03 15.68
C SER A 32 6.93 -7.26 16.00
N ASP A 33 7.27 -7.36 17.28
CA ASP A 33 8.63 -7.58 17.75
C ASP A 33 9.11 -8.98 17.33
N ASP A 34 8.28 -10.02 17.53
CA ASP A 34 8.59 -11.40 17.10
C ASP A 34 8.79 -11.50 15.57
N LEU A 35 7.95 -10.84 14.77
CA LEU A 35 8.11 -10.78 13.31
C LEU A 35 9.39 -10.04 12.91
N CYS A 36 9.74 -8.96 13.62
CA CYS A 36 10.97 -8.21 13.38
C CYS A 36 12.20 -9.06 13.70
N ASP A 37 12.20 -9.76 14.83
CA ASP A 37 13.30 -10.65 15.22
C ASP A 37 13.50 -11.78 14.20
N GLN A 38 12.42 -12.47 13.81
CA GLN A 38 12.48 -13.52 12.80
C GLN A 38 13.01 -13.01 11.46
N LEU A 39 12.55 -11.85 11.00
CA LEU A 39 13.00 -11.26 9.75
C LEU A 39 14.48 -10.87 9.83
N THR A 40 14.87 -10.14 10.87
CA THR A 40 16.24 -9.63 11.01
C THR A 40 17.26 -10.76 11.18
N ASP A 41 16.90 -11.85 11.83
CA ASP A 41 17.73 -13.06 11.90
C ASP A 41 18.01 -13.67 10.52
N VAL A 42 17.05 -13.65 9.60
CA VAL A 42 17.28 -14.10 8.22
C VAL A 42 18.19 -13.13 7.47
N LEU A 43 17.99 -11.82 7.62
CA LEU A 43 18.76 -10.78 6.91
C LEU A 43 20.23 -10.70 7.32
N LYS A 44 20.58 -11.13 8.55
CA LYS A 44 21.97 -11.24 9.01
C LYS A 44 22.81 -12.17 8.12
N TYR A 45 22.19 -13.19 7.52
CA TYR A 45 22.89 -14.24 6.77
C TYR A 45 22.46 -14.36 5.30
N SER A 46 21.58 -13.48 4.85
CA SER A 46 21.01 -13.53 3.49
C SER A 46 21.28 -12.24 2.74
N HIS A 47 21.53 -12.33 1.43
CA HIS A 47 21.51 -11.15 0.57
C HIS A 47 20.08 -10.66 0.38
N PHE A 48 19.92 -9.34 0.37
CA PHE A 48 18.61 -8.70 0.23
C PHE A 48 18.66 -7.42 -0.59
N GLY A 49 17.51 -7.05 -1.16
CA GLY A 49 17.26 -5.74 -1.76
C GLY A 49 16.26 -4.95 -0.91
N LEU A 50 16.44 -3.63 -0.85
CA LEU A 50 15.54 -2.72 -0.17
C LEU A 50 14.62 -2.01 -1.16
N GLN A 51 13.38 -1.75 -0.73
CA GLN A 51 12.51 -0.79 -1.39
C GLN A 51 12.12 0.27 -0.36
N VAL A 52 12.45 1.53 -0.63
CA VAL A 52 12.29 2.63 0.32
C VAL A 52 11.37 3.67 -0.31
N ASP A 53 10.35 4.06 0.44
CA ASP A 53 9.38 5.07 0.02
C ASP A 53 9.03 6.00 1.17
N GLU A 54 8.72 7.25 0.83
CA GLU A 54 8.19 8.24 1.77
C GLU A 54 6.69 8.34 1.57
N THR A 55 5.92 8.14 2.64
CA THR A 55 4.47 8.35 2.62
C THR A 55 4.09 9.41 3.64
N THR A 56 2.95 10.05 3.40
CA THR A 56 2.30 10.92 4.40
C THR A 56 1.02 10.25 4.90
N ASP A 57 0.76 10.34 6.19
CA ASP A 57 -0.48 9.82 6.76
C ASP A 57 -1.62 10.84 6.65
N VAL A 58 -2.80 10.48 7.19
CA VAL A 58 -3.99 11.34 7.15
C VAL A 58 -3.84 12.65 7.93
N VAL A 59 -2.89 12.71 8.86
CA VAL A 59 -2.56 13.90 9.67
C VAL A 59 -1.43 14.72 9.04
N LYS A 60 -0.87 14.23 7.91
CA LYS A 60 0.25 14.78 7.14
C LYS A 60 1.62 14.55 7.78
N ASP A 61 1.73 13.57 8.68
CA ASP A 61 3.02 13.16 9.22
C ASP A 61 3.72 12.27 8.20
N ALA A 62 4.98 12.61 7.90
CA ALA A 62 5.82 11.87 6.98
C ALA A 62 6.36 10.60 7.65
N HIS A 63 6.34 9.49 6.92
CA HIS A 63 6.81 8.19 7.36
C HIS A 63 7.71 7.58 6.31
N LEU A 64 8.81 6.98 6.77
CA LEU A 64 9.68 6.17 5.94
C LEU A 64 9.20 4.72 6.02
N ILE A 65 8.73 4.20 4.90
CA ILE A 65 8.34 2.80 4.75
C ILE A 65 9.44 2.09 3.99
N THR A 66 9.97 1.02 4.58
CA THR A 66 10.99 0.19 3.96
C THR A 66 10.51 -1.25 3.87
N TYR A 67 10.49 -1.79 2.66
CA TYR A 67 10.33 -3.22 2.40
C TYR A 67 11.68 -3.84 2.12
N VAL A 68 11.79 -5.13 2.42
CA VAL A 68 12.97 -5.94 2.13
C VAL A 68 12.56 -7.14 1.29
N ARG A 69 13.36 -7.42 0.27
CA ARG A 69 13.21 -8.60 -0.59
C ARG A 69 14.45 -9.47 -0.45
N TYR A 70 14.28 -10.72 -0.05
CA TYR A 70 15.37 -11.63 0.26
C TYR A 70 15.04 -13.04 -0.23
N ILE A 71 16.03 -13.93 -0.25
CA ILE A 71 15.85 -15.33 -0.62
C ILE A 71 15.80 -16.17 0.65
N SER A 72 14.75 -16.96 0.81
CA SER A 72 14.59 -17.91 1.91
C SER A 72 14.01 -19.20 1.37
N ALA A 73 14.64 -20.33 1.69
CA ALA A 73 14.25 -21.65 1.17
C ALA A 73 14.12 -21.70 -0.38
N ASN A 74 15.02 -21.03 -1.10
CA ASN A 74 15.02 -20.88 -2.57
C ASN A 74 13.83 -20.12 -3.16
N GLU A 75 13.03 -19.45 -2.34
CA GLU A 75 11.95 -18.58 -2.78
C GLU A 75 12.29 -17.12 -2.49
N ILE A 76 11.85 -16.23 -3.39
CA ILE A 76 11.91 -14.80 -3.16
C ILE A 76 10.77 -14.44 -2.20
N LYS A 77 11.13 -13.89 -1.04
CA LYS A 77 10.19 -13.35 -0.07
C LYS A 77 10.30 -11.84 -0.01
N GLU A 78 9.20 -11.20 0.35
CA GLU A 78 9.10 -9.77 0.54
C GLU A 78 8.32 -9.50 1.81
N ASP A 79 8.92 -8.72 2.72
CA ASP A 79 8.32 -8.36 4.00
C ASP A 79 8.52 -6.86 4.26
N LEU A 80 7.66 -6.31 5.12
CA LEU A 80 7.84 -4.97 5.65
C LEU A 80 9.00 -5.00 6.66
N LEU A 81 10.05 -4.24 6.39
CA LEU A 81 11.19 -4.14 7.30
C LEU A 81 10.86 -3.22 8.47
N PHE A 82 10.39 -2.01 8.16
CA PHE A 82 9.86 -1.07 9.16
C PHE A 82 9.01 0.02 8.50
N CYS A 83 8.17 0.65 9.33
CA CYS A 83 7.52 1.92 9.05
C CYS A 83 7.81 2.84 10.23
N LYS A 84 8.61 3.89 10.03
CA LYS A 84 9.04 4.81 11.11
C LYS A 84 8.73 6.25 10.72
N PRO A 85 8.27 7.10 11.66
CA PRO A 85 8.01 8.50 11.39
C PRO A 85 9.31 9.25 11.08
N ILE A 86 9.23 10.20 10.15
CA ILE A 86 10.30 11.13 9.82
C ILE A 86 10.04 12.40 10.65
N VAL A 87 10.77 12.55 11.75
CA VAL A 87 10.59 13.68 12.69
C VAL A 87 11.26 14.98 12.17
N GLY A 88 12.30 14.82 11.34
CA GLY A 88 13.11 15.91 10.81
C GLY A 88 12.74 16.31 9.39
N ARG A 89 13.75 16.60 8.57
CA ARG A 89 13.61 17.19 7.23
C ARG A 89 13.62 16.19 6.07
N ALA A 90 13.19 14.94 6.15
CA ALA A 90 13.15 14.00 5.00
C ALA A 90 14.37 14.07 4.04
N THR A 91 15.55 14.45 4.55
CA THR A 91 16.74 14.63 3.72
C THR A 91 17.35 13.27 3.43
N ALA A 92 18.16 13.19 2.37
CA ALA A 92 18.88 11.96 2.04
C ALA A 92 19.67 11.39 3.24
N VAL A 93 20.30 12.28 4.02
CA VAL A 93 21.10 11.91 5.19
C VAL A 93 20.21 11.37 6.32
N GLU A 94 19.09 12.02 6.61
CA GLU A 94 18.16 11.53 7.65
C GLU A 94 17.55 10.19 7.28
N VAL A 95 17.10 10.03 6.04
CA VAL A 95 16.55 8.76 5.53
C VAL A 95 17.61 7.66 5.60
N PHE A 96 18.83 7.94 5.14
CA PHE A 96 19.93 7.00 5.24
C PHE A 96 20.24 6.64 6.70
N ASN A 97 20.28 7.61 7.61
CA ASN A 97 20.54 7.37 9.02
C ASN A 97 19.46 6.50 9.67
N MET A 98 18.19 6.64 9.27
CA MET A 98 17.11 5.78 9.76
C MET A 98 17.34 4.32 9.34
N ILE A 99 17.71 4.09 8.08
CA ILE A 99 18.03 2.74 7.55
C ILE A 99 19.29 2.19 8.24
N ASP A 100 20.35 2.99 8.33
CA ASP A 100 21.64 2.58 8.90
C ASP A 100 21.54 2.30 10.41
N SER A 101 20.74 3.10 11.14
CA SER A 101 20.46 2.86 12.56
C SER A 101 19.69 1.56 12.77
N PHE A 102 18.69 1.28 11.91
CA PHE A 102 17.96 0.01 11.98
C PHE A 102 18.90 -1.19 11.78
N PHE A 103 19.82 -1.11 10.81
CA PHE A 103 20.81 -2.16 10.59
C PHE A 103 21.81 -2.30 11.74
N ASN A 104 22.25 -1.20 12.36
CA ASN A 104 23.10 -1.25 13.56
C ASN A 104 22.38 -1.92 14.73
N GLU A 105 21.16 -1.50 15.02
CA GLU A 105 20.35 -1.98 16.13
C GLU A 105 20.14 -3.49 16.07
N HIS A 106 19.92 -4.04 14.86
CA HIS A 106 19.66 -5.46 14.65
C HIS A 106 20.89 -6.25 14.18
N GLY A 107 22.08 -5.64 14.15
CA GLY A 107 23.32 -6.33 13.75
C GLY A 107 23.33 -6.83 12.30
N ILE A 108 22.64 -6.16 11.38
CA ILE A 108 22.58 -6.50 9.96
C ILE A 108 23.79 -5.89 9.24
N SER A 109 24.53 -6.72 8.49
CA SER A 109 25.63 -6.25 7.65
C SER A 109 25.09 -5.47 6.45
N ARG A 110 25.68 -4.31 6.17
CA ARG A 110 25.32 -3.50 4.99
C ARG A 110 25.77 -4.18 3.71
N GLU A 111 26.83 -4.96 3.77
CA GLU A 111 27.35 -5.71 2.62
C GLU A 111 26.36 -6.75 2.09
N ASN A 112 25.41 -7.19 2.92
CA ASN A 112 24.33 -8.07 2.51
C ASN A 112 23.29 -7.36 1.62
N CYS A 113 23.23 -6.03 1.67
CA CYS A 113 22.35 -5.23 0.81
C CYS A 113 22.92 -5.19 -0.61
N VAL A 114 22.27 -5.91 -1.52
CA VAL A 114 22.67 -6.02 -2.94
C VAL A 114 21.81 -5.18 -3.87
N GLY A 115 20.73 -4.57 -3.36
CA GLY A 115 19.83 -3.75 -4.15
C GLY A 115 19.12 -2.67 -3.35
N LEU A 116 18.84 -1.54 -4.00
CA LEU A 116 18.06 -0.45 -3.44
C LEU A 116 17.09 0.08 -4.50
N CYS A 117 15.81 0.13 -4.18
CA CYS A 117 14.79 0.72 -5.03
C CYS A 117 14.15 1.92 -4.33
N THR A 118 14.08 3.06 -5.02
CA THR A 118 13.47 4.29 -4.47
C THR A 118 12.59 4.98 -5.51
N ASP A 119 11.71 5.88 -5.07
CA ASP A 119 10.73 6.61 -5.91
C ASP A 119 11.33 7.50 -7.03
N GLY A 120 12.62 7.82 -6.93
CA GLY A 120 13.32 8.66 -7.90
C GLY A 120 13.44 10.13 -7.50
N ALA A 121 12.92 10.53 -6.34
CA ALA A 121 13.08 11.89 -5.83
C ALA A 121 14.56 12.25 -5.72
N GLN A 122 14.90 13.54 -5.87
CA GLN A 122 16.31 13.99 -5.88
C GLN A 122 17.06 13.61 -4.60
N SER A 123 16.39 13.64 -3.44
CA SER A 123 16.93 13.18 -2.15
C SER A 123 17.22 11.68 -2.13
N MET A 124 16.49 10.87 -2.88
CA MET A 124 16.67 9.42 -2.93
C MET A 124 17.66 9.00 -4.02
N ALA A 125 17.47 9.52 -5.23
CA ALA A 125 18.17 9.14 -6.46
C ALA A 125 19.35 10.06 -6.83
N GLY A 126 19.66 11.09 -6.03
CA GLY A 126 20.77 12.00 -6.30
C GLY A 126 22.11 11.26 -6.38
N ARG A 127 22.87 11.46 -7.46
CA ARG A 127 24.16 10.75 -7.70
C ARG A 127 25.29 11.12 -6.74
N HIS A 128 25.21 12.30 -6.12
CA HIS A 128 26.28 12.86 -5.28
C HIS A 128 25.94 12.86 -3.80
N ALA A 129 24.67 13.00 -3.47
CA ALA A 129 24.21 13.18 -2.09
C ALA A 129 22.83 12.55 -1.85
N GLY A 130 22.38 11.67 -2.74
CA GLY A 130 21.12 10.95 -2.55
C GLY A 130 21.29 9.71 -1.67
N VAL A 131 20.19 9.17 -1.17
CA VAL A 131 20.19 7.91 -0.39
C VAL A 131 20.91 6.80 -1.15
N GLN A 132 20.75 6.70 -2.48
CA GLN A 132 21.45 5.70 -3.27
C GLN A 132 22.98 5.78 -3.20
N THR A 133 23.52 6.99 -3.06
CA THR A 133 24.96 7.22 -2.95
C THR A 133 25.44 6.81 -1.56
N LEU A 134 24.73 7.25 -0.52
CA LEU A 134 25.06 6.94 0.87
C LEU A 134 24.97 5.43 1.16
N VAL A 135 23.96 4.74 0.63
CA VAL A 135 23.85 3.28 0.74
C VAL A 135 25.01 2.59 0.03
N ARG A 136 25.38 3.04 -1.17
CA ARG A 136 26.52 2.46 -1.91
C ARG A 136 27.87 2.68 -1.25
N GLU A 137 28.05 3.75 -0.47
CA GLU A 137 29.27 3.93 0.32
C GLU A 137 29.44 2.84 1.39
N LYS A 138 28.34 2.30 1.93
CA LYS A 138 28.35 1.19 2.90
C LYS A 138 28.19 -0.18 2.26
N ALA A 139 27.58 -0.25 1.09
CA ALA A 139 27.30 -1.46 0.33
C ALA A 139 27.72 -1.25 -1.14
N PRO A 140 29.02 -1.33 -1.47
CA PRO A 140 29.52 -0.96 -2.80
C PRO A 140 28.93 -1.77 -3.96
N HIS A 141 28.46 -2.99 -3.68
CA HIS A 141 27.83 -3.87 -4.67
C HIS A 141 26.33 -3.65 -4.83
N ALA A 142 25.72 -2.75 -4.05
CA ALA A 142 24.30 -2.47 -4.13
C ALA A 142 23.92 -1.79 -5.46
N LEU A 143 22.99 -2.41 -6.19
CA LEU A 143 22.42 -1.84 -7.39
C LEU A 143 21.21 -0.98 -7.06
N TRP A 144 21.27 0.31 -7.42
CA TRP A 144 20.11 1.17 -7.33
C TRP A 144 19.22 1.04 -8.57
N THR A 145 17.92 0.91 -8.33
CA THR A 145 16.88 0.95 -9.36
C THR A 145 15.85 2.01 -9.04
N HIS A 146 15.43 2.76 -10.04
CA HIS A 146 14.29 3.66 -9.91
C HIS A 146 12.99 2.86 -9.85
N CYS A 147 12.13 3.14 -8.87
CA CYS A 147 10.83 2.51 -8.75
C CYS A 147 10.00 2.76 -10.01
N MET A 148 9.39 1.71 -10.55
CA MET A 148 8.57 1.82 -11.75
C MET A 148 7.18 2.40 -11.46
N LEU A 149 6.72 2.36 -10.20
CA LEU A 149 5.37 2.81 -9.84
C LEU A 149 5.15 4.30 -10.12
N PRO A 150 6.04 5.24 -9.70
CA PRO A 150 5.88 6.64 -10.06
C PRO A 150 6.02 6.89 -11.56
N ARG A 151 6.88 6.14 -12.26
CA ARG A 151 7.04 6.28 -13.72
C ARG A 151 5.79 5.84 -14.48
N GLN A 152 5.17 4.75 -14.06
CA GLN A 152 3.92 4.28 -14.65
C GLN A 152 2.77 5.25 -14.35
N ALA A 153 2.73 5.82 -13.14
CA ALA A 153 1.78 6.87 -12.80
C ALA A 153 1.96 8.10 -13.70
N LEU A 154 3.19 8.59 -13.88
CA LEU A 154 3.51 9.72 -14.76
C LEU A 154 3.17 9.42 -16.23
N ALA A 155 3.52 8.23 -16.72
CA ALA A 155 3.16 7.81 -18.07
C ALA A 155 1.64 7.74 -18.27
N SER A 156 0.89 7.31 -17.25
CA SER A 156 -0.58 7.36 -17.26
C SER A 156 -1.14 8.79 -17.16
N GLY A 157 -0.33 9.78 -16.81
CA GLY A 157 -0.69 11.19 -16.91
C GLY A 157 -0.53 11.73 -18.34
N SER A 158 0.41 11.20 -19.11
CA SER A 158 0.69 11.61 -20.50
C SER A 158 -0.20 10.92 -21.55
N MET A 159 -1.45 10.66 -21.21
CA MET A 159 -2.43 10.04 -22.11
C MET A 159 -3.02 11.07 -23.08
N SER A 160 -3.64 10.63 -24.19
CA SER A 160 -4.30 11.54 -25.13
C SER A 160 -5.39 12.36 -24.41
N GLU A 161 -5.64 13.59 -24.89
CA GLU A 161 -6.66 14.46 -24.30
C GLU A 161 -8.04 13.79 -24.26
N GLU A 162 -8.40 13.07 -25.33
CA GLU A 162 -9.63 12.29 -25.45
C GLU A 162 -9.77 11.26 -24.31
N LEU A 163 -8.72 10.47 -24.07
CA LEU A 163 -8.76 9.43 -23.06
C LEU A 163 -8.66 10.01 -21.65
N GLY A 164 -7.93 11.12 -21.48
CA GLY A 164 -7.89 11.88 -20.23
C GLY A 164 -9.26 12.44 -19.84
N ASN A 165 -10.01 12.98 -20.81
CA ASN A 165 -11.37 13.48 -20.57
C ASN A 165 -12.33 12.33 -20.23
N LEU A 166 -12.30 11.23 -20.98
CA LEU A 166 -13.09 10.04 -20.66
C LEU A 166 -12.84 9.53 -19.22
N LEU A 167 -11.59 9.46 -18.79
CA LEU A 167 -11.24 9.02 -17.44
C LEU A 167 -11.74 9.99 -16.36
N LYS A 168 -11.74 11.31 -16.62
CA LYS A 168 -12.35 12.29 -15.72
C LYS A 168 -13.85 12.07 -15.60
N ASP A 169 -14.54 11.77 -16.69
CA ASP A 169 -15.99 11.53 -16.70
C ASP A 169 -16.34 10.28 -15.92
N VAL A 170 -15.59 9.19 -16.17
CA VAL A 170 -15.67 7.95 -15.40
C VAL A 170 -15.44 8.22 -13.90
N ALA A 171 -14.44 9.00 -13.54
CA ALA A 171 -14.17 9.36 -12.15
C ALA A 171 -15.33 10.16 -11.53
N ARG A 172 -15.93 11.11 -12.27
CA ARG A 172 -17.11 11.87 -11.81
C ARG A 172 -18.29 10.95 -11.51
N VAL A 173 -18.60 10.02 -12.41
CA VAL A 173 -19.68 9.03 -12.23
C VAL A 173 -19.42 8.13 -11.02
N VAL A 174 -18.21 7.55 -10.93
CA VAL A 174 -17.83 6.65 -9.83
C VAL A 174 -17.93 7.37 -8.49
N ASN A 175 -17.37 8.57 -8.38
CA ASN A 175 -17.40 9.37 -7.15
C ASN A 175 -18.82 9.77 -6.77
N TYR A 176 -19.67 10.17 -7.73
CA TYR A 176 -21.06 10.50 -7.46
C TYR A 176 -21.82 9.37 -6.75
N ILE A 177 -21.58 8.13 -7.17
CA ILE A 177 -22.23 6.92 -6.63
C ILE A 177 -21.55 6.51 -5.32
N LYS A 178 -20.21 6.41 -5.30
CA LYS A 178 -19.42 5.94 -4.16
C LYS A 178 -19.46 6.85 -2.95
N ASN A 179 -19.64 8.16 -3.13
CA ASN A 179 -19.74 9.13 -2.04
C ASN A 179 -21.02 8.96 -1.19
N SER A 180 -21.94 8.07 -1.56
CA SER A 180 -23.13 7.76 -0.77
C SER A 180 -23.31 6.25 -0.60
N PRO A 181 -23.28 5.73 0.65
CA PRO A 181 -23.59 4.34 0.93
C PRO A 181 -24.99 3.92 0.44
N LEU A 182 -25.95 4.85 0.42
CA LEU A 182 -27.29 4.60 -0.10
C LEU A 182 -27.25 4.37 -1.62
N LYS A 183 -26.62 5.28 -2.38
CA LYS A 183 -26.50 5.13 -3.84
C LYS A 183 -25.78 3.85 -4.23
N GLY A 184 -24.71 3.50 -3.51
CA GLY A 184 -24.02 2.23 -3.70
C GLY A 184 -24.93 1.00 -3.54
N ARG A 185 -25.79 0.99 -2.50
CA ARG A 185 -26.77 -0.09 -2.29
C ARG A 185 -27.86 -0.13 -3.36
N LEU A 186 -28.35 1.03 -3.80
CA LEU A 186 -29.38 1.13 -4.83
C LEU A 186 -28.85 0.66 -6.20
N LEU A 187 -27.64 1.09 -6.59
CA LEU A 187 -26.99 0.57 -7.79
C LEU A 187 -26.80 -0.95 -7.70
N ALA A 188 -26.35 -1.46 -6.55
CA ALA A 188 -26.15 -2.89 -6.37
C ALA A 188 -27.44 -3.70 -6.54
N GLN A 189 -28.58 -3.17 -6.14
CA GLN A 189 -29.89 -3.79 -6.37
C GLN A 189 -30.23 -3.78 -7.87
N LEU A 190 -30.09 -2.63 -8.52
CA LEU A 190 -30.35 -2.50 -9.96
C LEU A 190 -29.49 -3.46 -10.79
N CYS A 191 -28.20 -3.59 -10.45
CA CYS A 191 -27.30 -4.55 -11.08
C CYS A 191 -27.78 -6.01 -10.95
N LYS A 192 -28.32 -6.39 -9.77
CA LYS A 192 -28.87 -7.73 -9.57
C LYS A 192 -30.11 -7.97 -10.41
N ASP A 193 -30.99 -6.96 -10.49
CA ASP A 193 -32.23 -7.04 -11.26
C ASP A 193 -31.94 -7.19 -12.77
N PHE A 194 -30.84 -6.61 -13.24
CA PHE A 194 -30.34 -6.73 -14.62
C PHE A 194 -29.55 -8.03 -14.87
N GLY A 195 -29.27 -8.82 -13.83
CA GLY A 195 -28.45 -10.03 -13.94
C GLY A 195 -26.97 -9.75 -14.23
N ALA A 196 -26.47 -8.57 -13.86
CA ALA A 196 -25.08 -8.20 -14.07
C ALA A 196 -24.12 -9.09 -13.24
N GLU A 197 -22.97 -9.42 -13.82
CA GLU A 197 -21.91 -10.18 -13.13
C GLU A 197 -21.34 -9.42 -11.92
N HIS A 198 -21.37 -8.09 -11.98
CA HIS A 198 -20.86 -7.23 -10.94
C HIS A 198 -21.97 -6.34 -10.37
N THR A 199 -22.00 -6.20 -9.04
CA THR A 199 -23.00 -5.39 -8.34
C THR A 199 -22.41 -4.12 -7.71
N ALA A 200 -21.14 -3.82 -7.96
CA ALA A 200 -20.48 -2.68 -7.36
C ALA A 200 -19.40 -2.11 -8.28
N LEU A 201 -19.31 -0.78 -8.27
CA LEU A 201 -18.19 -0.05 -8.86
C LEU A 201 -16.93 -0.23 -8.02
N LEU A 202 -15.78 -0.14 -8.67
CA LEU A 202 -14.48 -0.04 -8.00
C LEU A 202 -14.24 1.42 -7.56
N TYR A 203 -13.47 1.63 -6.50
CA TYR A 203 -13.08 2.98 -6.10
C TYR A 203 -12.01 3.50 -7.06
N TYR A 204 -12.22 4.71 -7.60
CA TYR A 204 -11.22 5.38 -8.42
C TYR A 204 -10.25 6.13 -7.52
N CYS A 205 -8.97 5.78 -7.58
CA CYS A 205 -7.92 6.49 -6.87
C CYS A 205 -6.90 7.01 -7.88
N GLU A 206 -6.78 8.34 -7.97
CA GLU A 206 -5.97 9.00 -9.00
C GLU A 206 -4.47 8.65 -8.88
N SER A 207 -3.97 8.49 -7.64
CA SER A 207 -2.59 8.10 -7.33
C SER A 207 -2.30 6.63 -7.62
N HIS A 208 -3.33 5.78 -7.68
CA HIS A 208 -3.18 4.34 -7.97
C HIS A 208 -3.53 4.09 -9.44
N TRP A 209 -2.62 4.40 -10.34
CA TRP A 209 -2.80 4.26 -11.80
C TRP A 209 -3.27 2.86 -12.23
N LEU A 210 -2.86 1.80 -11.51
CA LEU A 210 -3.31 0.41 -11.71
C LEU A 210 -4.84 0.25 -11.56
N SER A 211 -5.50 1.13 -10.82
CA SER A 211 -6.95 1.11 -10.64
C SER A 211 -7.71 1.70 -11.84
N ARG A 212 -7.11 2.60 -12.62
CA ARG A 212 -7.79 3.34 -13.70
C ARG A 212 -8.38 2.40 -14.75
N GLY A 213 -7.59 1.45 -15.23
CA GLY A 213 -8.03 0.46 -16.22
C GLY A 213 -9.14 -0.46 -15.71
N LYS A 214 -9.00 -0.96 -14.47
CA LYS A 214 -10.03 -1.81 -13.84
C LYS A 214 -11.33 -1.07 -13.60
N VAL A 215 -11.25 0.20 -13.16
CA VAL A 215 -12.42 1.05 -12.96
C VAL A 215 -13.12 1.32 -14.29
N LEU A 216 -12.36 1.68 -15.33
CA LEU A 216 -12.91 1.91 -16.67
C LEU A 216 -13.61 0.66 -17.21
N GLN A 217 -12.96 -0.50 -17.10
CA GLN A 217 -13.55 -1.79 -17.48
C GLN A 217 -14.85 -2.05 -16.71
N ARG A 218 -14.84 -1.88 -15.37
CA ARG A 218 -16.03 -2.07 -14.53
C ARG A 218 -17.18 -1.14 -14.92
N VAL A 219 -16.88 0.12 -15.22
CA VAL A 219 -17.90 1.09 -15.66
C VAL A 219 -18.44 0.72 -17.04
N TYR A 220 -17.60 0.23 -17.94
CA TYR A 220 -18.04 -0.25 -19.25
C TYR A 220 -18.94 -1.49 -19.14
N GLU A 221 -18.58 -2.44 -18.29
CA GLU A 221 -19.39 -3.64 -18.01
C GLU A 221 -20.77 -3.27 -17.46
N LEU A 222 -20.84 -2.27 -16.57
CA LEU A 222 -22.08 -1.81 -15.91
C LEU A 222 -22.73 -0.59 -16.58
N ARG A 223 -22.38 -0.29 -17.82
CA ARG A 223 -22.80 0.97 -18.48
C ARG A 223 -24.32 1.13 -18.57
N ASN A 224 -25.06 0.04 -18.73
CA ASN A 224 -26.52 0.07 -18.86
C ASN A 224 -27.20 0.36 -17.52
N GLU A 225 -26.72 -0.29 -16.47
CA GLU A 225 -27.16 -0.15 -15.09
C GLU A 225 -26.83 1.26 -14.60
N ILE A 226 -25.62 1.74 -14.85
CA ILE A 226 -25.19 3.11 -14.52
C ILE A 226 -26.04 4.14 -15.25
N ALA A 227 -26.27 3.96 -16.56
CA ALA A 227 -27.09 4.89 -17.34
C ALA A 227 -28.53 4.98 -16.80
N THR A 228 -29.12 3.82 -16.49
CA THR A 228 -30.46 3.73 -15.89
C THR A 228 -30.48 4.43 -14.52
N PHE A 229 -29.52 4.10 -13.66
CA PHE A 229 -29.38 4.70 -12.33
C PHE A 229 -29.26 6.23 -12.38
N LEU A 230 -28.42 6.77 -13.27
CA LEU A 230 -28.23 8.22 -13.42
C LEU A 230 -29.48 8.92 -13.96
N CYS A 231 -30.24 8.26 -14.85
CA CYS A 231 -31.51 8.78 -15.35
C CYS A 231 -32.56 8.87 -14.25
N GLU A 232 -32.69 7.83 -13.43
CA GLU A 232 -33.64 7.79 -12.30
C GLU A 232 -33.31 8.83 -11.23
N ASN A 233 -32.02 9.11 -11.02
CA ASN A 233 -31.53 10.07 -10.02
C ASN A 233 -31.33 11.50 -10.58
N LYS A 234 -31.89 11.80 -11.75
CA LYS A 234 -31.85 13.13 -12.41
C LYS A 234 -30.44 13.73 -12.54
N ASN A 235 -29.43 12.89 -12.79
CA ASN A 235 -28.03 13.30 -12.99
C ASN A 235 -27.57 12.95 -14.41
N LYS A 236 -28.36 13.37 -15.42
CA LYS A 236 -28.06 13.09 -16.83
C LYS A 236 -26.83 13.84 -17.34
N ASP A 237 -26.42 14.90 -16.66
CA ASP A 237 -25.24 15.70 -17.00
C ASP A 237 -23.92 14.92 -16.84
N LEU A 238 -23.97 13.75 -16.19
CA LEU A 238 -22.85 12.81 -16.06
C LEU A 238 -22.82 11.74 -17.18
N LEU A 239 -23.77 11.78 -18.13
CA LEU A 239 -23.83 10.89 -19.30
C LEU A 239 -23.26 11.52 -20.57
N THR A 240 -22.91 12.81 -20.52
CA THR A 240 -22.34 13.62 -21.61
C THR A 240 -20.90 13.97 -21.33
#